data_AF-A0A0Q6VUX3-F1
#
_entry.id   AF-A0A0Q6VUX3-F1
#
_cell.length_a   1.000
_cell.length_b   1.000
_cell.length_c   1.000
_cell.angle_alpha   90.00
_cell.angle_beta   90.00
_cell.angle_gamma   90.00
#
_symmetry.space_group_name_H-M   'P 1'
#
loop_
_entity.id
_entity.type
_entity.pdbx_description
1 polymer ?
#
loop_
_entity_poly.entity_id
_entity_poly.type
_entity_poly.pdbx_seq_one_letter_code
_entity_poly.pdbx_strand_id
1 'polypeptide(L)'
;MGLLVVLSACTGSTESAPKTVATAGSGTGDVMVRGVITRNAEPVRDAELWFDLWPTDDGTRAGDVVDTWGSKHVTTDHDGRFALRMDPDDVKSKYIDGNAVNFDLNLFHDKKMASWGSTAWLVQDRVWRSDEYARVADPTLSISMDVGTFTVTLVDSHGERETNELTMVPMPARFDPK
;
A
#
# COMPACT_ATOMS: atom_id res chain seq x y z
N MET A 1 26.08 56.46 7.14
CA MET A 1 24.69 55.94 7.19
C MET A 1 24.60 54.86 6.13
N GLY A 2 24.78 53.59 6.51
CA GLY A 2 24.91 52.46 5.58
C GLY A 2 23.60 51.67 5.50
N LEU A 3 23.08 51.48 4.29
CA LEU A 3 21.86 50.73 4.01
C LEU A 3 22.20 49.23 3.91
N LEU A 4 21.74 48.44 4.87
CA LEU A 4 21.84 46.98 4.86
C LEU A 4 20.65 46.43 4.06
N VAL A 5 20.93 45.81 2.92
CA VAL A 5 19.92 45.10 2.11
C VAL A 5 19.97 43.62 2.51
N VAL A 6 18.91 43.12 3.12
CA VAL A 6 18.76 41.70 3.46
C VAL A 6 17.98 41.04 2.32
N LEU A 7 18.65 40.19 1.55
CA LEU A 7 18.02 39.33 0.54
C LEU A 7 17.57 38.03 1.23
N SER A 8 16.26 37.90 1.47
CA SER A 8 15.66 36.62 1.86
C SER A 8 15.62 35.70 0.64
N ALA A 9 16.41 34.63 0.67
CA ALA A 9 16.36 33.56 -0.31
C ALA A 9 15.20 32.61 0.02
N CYS A 10 14.14 32.63 -0.80
CA CYS A 10 13.13 31.58 -0.79
C CYS A 10 13.70 30.34 -1.51
N THR A 11 14.15 29.34 -0.75
CA THR A 11 14.39 28.00 -1.30
C THR A 11 13.05 27.35 -1.56
N GLY A 12 12.55 27.49 -2.79
CA GLY A 12 11.36 26.79 -3.26
C GLY A 12 11.67 25.31 -3.44
N SER A 13 11.30 24.48 -2.46
CA SER A 13 11.17 23.04 -2.67
C SER A 13 10.09 22.83 -3.72
N THR A 14 10.47 22.39 -4.92
CA THR A 14 9.57 21.82 -5.90
C THR A 14 9.10 20.46 -5.40
N GLU A 15 8.19 20.48 -4.43
CA GLU A 15 7.42 19.31 -4.05
C GLU A 15 6.51 19.01 -5.24
N SER A 16 6.82 17.95 -5.98
CA SER A 16 5.99 17.51 -7.09
C SER A 16 4.63 17.14 -6.52
N ALA A 17 3.58 17.85 -6.95
CA ALA A 17 2.23 17.55 -6.51
C ALA A 17 1.95 16.04 -6.70
N PRO A 18 1.36 15.36 -5.69
CA PRO A 18 1.08 13.95 -5.79
C PRO A 18 0.21 13.70 -7.02
N LYS A 19 0.73 12.88 -7.95
CA LYS A 19 0.00 12.56 -9.17
C LYS A 19 -1.23 11.75 -8.78
N THR A 20 -2.41 12.23 -9.16
CA THR A 20 -3.64 11.45 -9.07
C THR A 20 -3.46 10.15 -9.84
N VAL A 21 -3.57 9.02 -9.15
CA VAL A 21 -3.48 7.70 -9.75
C VAL A 21 -4.89 7.29 -10.18
N ALA A 22 -5.04 6.94 -11.46
CA ALA A 22 -6.30 6.36 -11.94
C ALA A 22 -6.57 5.06 -11.16
N THR A 23 -7.81 4.89 -10.72
CA THR A 23 -8.21 3.78 -9.86
C THR A 23 -9.09 2.78 -10.59
N ALA A 24 -9.48 3.07 -11.84
CA ALA A 24 -10.29 2.23 -12.70
C ALA A 24 -9.82 2.40 -14.17
N GLY A 25 -10.12 1.39 -14.99
CA GLY A 25 -9.75 1.32 -16.40
C GLY A 25 -8.48 0.49 -16.66
N SER A 26 -8.18 0.25 -17.93
CA SER A 26 -7.02 -0.55 -18.36
C SER A 26 -5.68 0.12 -18.04
N GLY A 27 -5.66 1.45 -17.90
CA GLY A 27 -4.48 2.21 -17.50
C GLY A 27 -4.06 2.04 -16.03
N THR A 28 -4.77 1.24 -15.25
CA THR A 28 -4.49 0.99 -13.82
C THR A 28 -3.96 -0.41 -13.58
N GLY A 29 -3.54 -1.12 -14.61
CA GLY A 29 -3.23 -2.55 -14.52
C GLY A 29 -2.24 -2.89 -13.42
N ASP A 30 -1.24 -2.03 -13.22
CA ASP A 30 -0.23 -2.19 -12.16
C ASP A 30 -0.71 -1.72 -10.78
N VAL A 31 -1.80 -0.96 -10.65
CA VAL A 31 -2.29 -0.47 -9.36
C VAL A 31 -3.08 -1.58 -8.70
N MET A 32 -2.57 -2.07 -7.58
CA MET A 32 -3.20 -3.16 -6.83
C MET A 32 -3.98 -2.62 -5.63
N VAL A 33 -3.34 -1.76 -4.83
CA VAL A 33 -3.92 -1.16 -3.63
C VAL A 33 -3.65 0.33 -3.62
N ARG A 34 -4.63 1.10 -3.18
CA ARG A 34 -4.47 2.51 -2.85
C ARG A 34 -5.07 2.80 -1.49
N GLY A 35 -4.77 3.97 -0.93
CA GLY A 35 -5.35 4.26 0.36
C GLY A 35 -4.95 5.58 0.98
N VAL A 36 -5.33 5.72 2.24
CA VAL A 36 -4.94 6.83 3.11
C VAL A 36 -4.54 6.27 4.47
N ILE A 37 -3.55 6.88 5.10
CA ILE A 37 -3.17 6.63 6.49
C ILE A 37 -3.47 7.88 7.29
N THR A 38 -4.24 7.72 8.37
CA THR A 38 -4.60 8.81 9.28
C THR A 38 -4.25 8.46 10.72
N ARG A 39 -4.24 9.47 11.58
CA ARG A 39 -4.19 9.36 13.03
C ARG A 39 -5.28 10.27 13.58
N ASN A 40 -6.34 9.68 14.12
CA ASN A 40 -7.51 10.43 14.58
C ASN A 40 -8.05 11.37 13.49
N ALA A 41 -8.23 10.84 12.28
CA ALA A 41 -8.65 11.55 11.06
C ALA A 41 -7.66 12.60 10.49
N GLU A 42 -6.50 12.81 11.10
CA GLU A 42 -5.45 13.67 10.53
C GLU A 42 -4.51 12.85 9.63
N PRO A 43 -4.12 13.34 8.44
CA PRO A 43 -3.19 12.64 7.56
C PRO A 43 -1.84 12.31 8.21
N VAL A 44 -1.35 11.09 8.00
CA VAL A 44 -0.03 10.66 8.43
C VAL A 44 0.92 10.66 7.24
N ARG A 45 1.94 11.51 7.31
CA ARG A 45 3.01 11.62 6.31
C ARG A 45 4.13 10.63 6.60
N ASP A 46 4.90 10.31 5.57
CA ASP A 46 6.11 9.49 5.66
C ASP A 46 5.88 8.12 6.33
N ALA A 47 4.63 7.63 6.32
CA ALA A 47 4.34 6.26 6.69
C ALA A 47 4.78 5.36 5.54
N GLU A 48 5.54 4.34 5.86
CA GLU A 48 6.11 3.42 4.88
C GLU A 48 5.17 2.23 4.69
N LEU A 49 4.91 1.86 3.45
CA LEU A 49 4.07 0.73 3.08
C LEU A 49 4.72 -0.13 2.01
N TRP A 50 4.47 -1.41 2.10
CA TRP A 50 4.77 -2.40 1.07
C TRP A 50 3.78 -3.55 1.23
N PHE A 51 3.76 -4.48 0.29
CA PHE A 51 3.05 -5.73 0.50
C PHE A 51 3.96 -6.91 0.18
N ASP A 52 3.75 -8.00 0.92
CA ASP A 52 4.41 -9.27 0.71
C ASP A 52 3.42 -10.28 0.14
N LEU A 53 3.86 -11.08 -0.82
CA LEU A 53 3.11 -12.22 -1.35
C LEU A 53 3.64 -13.51 -0.72
N TRP A 54 2.71 -14.34 -0.29
CA TRP A 54 2.99 -15.69 0.17
C TRP A 54 2.86 -16.69 -0.98
N PRO A 55 3.71 -17.73 -1.03
CA PRO A 55 3.53 -18.81 -2.00
C PRO A 55 2.23 -19.57 -1.71
N THR A 56 1.58 -20.07 -2.78
CA THR A 56 0.25 -20.71 -2.69
C THR A 56 0.29 -22.13 -2.14
N ASP A 57 1.40 -22.83 -2.40
CA ASP A 57 1.82 -24.06 -1.74
C ASP A 57 3.29 -24.29 -2.14
N ASP A 58 4.22 -24.24 -1.19
CA ASP A 58 5.63 -24.56 -1.43
C ASP A 58 6.07 -25.84 -0.72
N GLY A 59 5.13 -26.56 -0.08
CA GLY A 59 5.44 -27.73 0.75
C GLY A 59 6.34 -27.42 1.95
N THR A 60 6.46 -26.15 2.37
CA THR A 60 7.25 -25.78 3.56
C THR A 60 6.67 -26.38 4.83
N ARG A 61 7.58 -26.74 5.73
CA ARG A 61 7.27 -27.24 7.06
C ARG A 61 7.55 -26.17 8.10
N ALA A 62 7.00 -26.35 9.29
CA ALA A 62 7.32 -25.51 10.42
C ALA A 62 8.85 -25.48 10.66
N GLY A 63 9.43 -24.29 10.61
CA GLY A 63 10.86 -24.05 10.76
C GLY A 63 11.63 -23.86 9.45
N ASP A 64 11.00 -24.10 8.30
CA ASP A 64 11.60 -23.80 7.00
C ASP A 64 11.58 -22.29 6.71
N VAL A 65 12.50 -21.86 5.85
CA VAL A 65 12.50 -20.49 5.31
C VAL A 65 11.49 -20.44 4.16
N VAL A 66 10.47 -19.60 4.32
CA VAL A 66 9.48 -19.34 3.27
C VAL A 66 9.99 -18.21 2.39
N ASP A 67 10.06 -18.45 1.08
CA ASP A 67 10.49 -17.43 0.12
C ASP A 67 9.32 -16.52 -0.26
N THR A 68 9.25 -15.33 0.33
CA THR A 68 8.24 -14.30 0.02
C THR A 68 8.69 -13.40 -1.13
N TRP A 69 7.74 -12.80 -1.82
CA TRP A 69 8.02 -11.70 -2.75
C TRP A 69 7.52 -10.41 -2.12
N GLY A 70 8.33 -9.34 -2.13
CA GLY A 70 7.94 -8.04 -1.58
C GLY A 70 7.87 -6.98 -2.68
N SER A 71 6.87 -6.10 -2.60
CA SER A 71 6.81 -4.94 -3.48
C SER A 71 7.85 -3.88 -3.10
N LYS A 72 8.01 -2.89 -3.98
CA LYS A 72 8.78 -1.69 -3.61
C LYS A 72 8.06 -0.96 -2.49
N HIS A 73 8.85 -0.51 -1.52
CA HIS A 73 8.36 0.34 -0.46
C HIS A 73 7.92 1.69 -1.04
N VAL A 74 6.80 2.20 -0.52
CA VAL A 74 6.28 3.53 -0.81
C VAL A 74 6.08 4.28 0.48
N THR A 75 6.13 5.60 0.44
CA THR A 75 5.80 6.45 1.58
C THR A 75 4.52 7.23 1.29
N THR A 76 3.73 7.48 2.32
CA THR A 76 2.55 8.35 2.19
C THR A 76 2.96 9.79 1.84
N ASP A 77 2.13 10.45 1.04
CA ASP A 77 2.31 11.87 0.70
C ASP A 77 1.84 12.81 1.82
N HIS A 78 1.82 14.13 1.53
CA HIS A 78 1.41 15.16 2.48
C HIS A 78 -0.05 15.05 2.96
N ASP A 79 -0.90 14.37 2.17
CA ASP A 79 -2.31 14.08 2.43
C ASP A 79 -2.49 12.67 3.02
N GLY A 80 -1.39 11.97 3.36
CA GLY A 80 -1.40 10.62 3.91
C GLY A 80 -1.75 9.55 2.88
N ARG A 81 -1.75 9.87 1.58
CA ARG A 81 -2.19 8.96 0.52
C ARG A 81 -1.04 8.08 0.05
N PHE A 82 -1.37 6.87 -0.39
CA PHE A 82 -0.43 5.95 -1.03
C PHE A 82 -1.07 5.19 -2.19
N ALA A 83 -0.23 4.64 -3.05
CA ALA A 83 -0.60 3.67 -4.08
C ALA A 83 0.52 2.64 -4.24
N LEU A 84 0.18 1.37 -3.98
CA LEU A 84 1.07 0.23 -4.16
C LEU A 84 0.78 -0.42 -5.51
N ARG A 85 1.88 -0.70 -6.21
CA ARG A 85 1.85 -1.20 -7.58
C ARG A 85 2.54 -2.55 -7.71
N MET A 86 2.01 -3.36 -8.62
CA MET A 86 2.53 -4.66 -9.01
C MET A 86 2.28 -4.87 -10.50
N ASP A 87 3.35 -4.89 -11.28
CA ASP A 87 3.23 -5.39 -12.65
C ASP A 87 2.96 -6.91 -12.59
N PRO A 88 1.84 -7.42 -13.14
CA PRO A 88 1.57 -8.86 -13.13
C PRO A 88 2.62 -9.69 -13.88
N ASP A 89 3.44 -9.08 -14.73
CA ASP A 89 4.55 -9.75 -15.42
C ASP A 89 5.80 -9.91 -14.53
N ASP A 90 5.92 -9.14 -13.45
CA ASP A 90 7.03 -9.22 -12.48
C ASP A 90 6.82 -10.32 -11.42
N VAL A 91 5.60 -10.87 -11.33
CA VAL A 91 5.22 -11.85 -10.30
C VAL A 91 5.39 -13.27 -10.82
N LYS A 92 6.22 -14.05 -10.13
CA LYS A 92 6.41 -15.48 -10.47
C LYS A 92 5.14 -16.28 -10.18
N SER A 93 4.85 -17.27 -11.02
CA SER A 93 3.64 -18.11 -10.92
C SER A 93 3.45 -18.80 -9.58
N LYS A 94 4.52 -19.05 -8.80
CA LYS A 94 4.41 -19.68 -7.46
C LYS A 94 3.71 -18.80 -6.40
N TYR A 95 3.55 -17.51 -6.67
CA TYR A 95 2.81 -16.59 -5.81
C TYR A 95 1.37 -16.36 -6.29
N ILE A 96 0.97 -17.02 -7.40
CA ILE A 96 -0.32 -16.84 -8.04
C ILE A 96 -1.12 -18.14 -7.96
N ASP A 97 -2.32 -18.10 -7.39
CA ASP A 97 -3.28 -19.20 -7.35
C ASP A 97 -4.35 -18.98 -8.42
N GLY A 98 -4.19 -19.62 -9.58
CA GLY A 98 -5.02 -19.34 -10.75
C GLY A 98 -4.81 -17.90 -11.25
N ASN A 99 -5.74 -17.01 -10.92
CA ASN A 99 -5.66 -15.57 -11.19
C ASN A 99 -5.51 -14.74 -9.91
N ALA A 100 -5.32 -15.38 -8.76
CA ALA A 100 -5.31 -14.73 -7.46
C ALA A 100 -3.92 -14.59 -6.86
N VAL A 101 -3.73 -13.54 -6.07
CA VAL A 101 -2.61 -13.38 -5.17
C VAL A 101 -3.15 -13.09 -3.77
N ASN A 102 -2.58 -13.76 -2.78
CA ASN A 102 -2.78 -13.40 -1.37
C ASN A 102 -1.60 -12.53 -0.95
N PHE A 103 -1.90 -11.40 -0.31
CA PHE A 103 -0.89 -10.45 0.08
C PHE A 103 -1.12 -9.95 1.50
N ASP A 104 -0.02 -9.66 2.19
CA ASP A 104 -0.02 -8.91 3.43
C ASP A 104 0.40 -7.48 3.14
N LEU A 105 -0.49 -6.52 3.38
CA LEU A 105 -0.17 -5.10 3.39
C LEU A 105 0.51 -4.75 4.71
N ASN A 106 1.76 -4.32 4.63
CA ASN A 106 2.53 -3.88 5.77
C ASN A 106 2.56 -2.36 5.84
N LEU A 107 2.47 -1.85 7.06
CA LEU A 107 2.57 -0.44 7.40
C LEU A 107 3.63 -0.29 8.49
N PHE A 108 4.62 0.58 8.28
CA PHE A 108 5.57 0.99 9.29
C PHE A 108 5.49 2.50 9.54
N HIS A 109 5.27 2.87 10.79
CA HIS A 109 5.21 4.27 11.21
C HIS A 109 5.48 4.39 12.72
N ASP A 110 6.23 5.42 13.15
CA ASP A 110 6.57 5.66 14.56
C ASP A 110 7.13 4.42 15.29
N LYS A 111 8.00 3.66 14.63
CA LYS A 111 8.60 2.41 15.15
C LYS A 111 7.58 1.34 15.53
N LYS A 112 6.38 1.42 14.94
CA LYS A 112 5.35 0.39 15.04
C LYS A 112 5.09 -0.16 13.65
N MET A 113 4.72 -1.43 13.63
CA MET A 113 4.32 -2.12 12.42
C MET A 113 2.88 -2.59 12.57
N ALA A 114 2.12 -2.52 11.49
CA ALA A 114 0.88 -3.26 11.32
C ALA A 114 0.98 -4.09 10.04
N SER A 115 0.26 -5.20 10.01
CA SER A 115 0.12 -6.04 8.82
C SER A 115 -1.34 -6.42 8.65
N TRP A 116 -1.82 -6.42 7.41
CA TRP A 116 -3.20 -6.75 7.07
C TRP A 116 -3.26 -7.59 5.80
N GLY A 117 -3.80 -8.81 5.91
CA GLY A 117 -3.93 -9.75 4.79
C GLY A 117 -5.16 -9.48 3.92
N SER A 118 -5.04 -9.65 2.61
CA SER A 118 -6.17 -9.65 1.68
C SER A 118 -5.82 -10.43 0.39
N THR A 119 -6.74 -10.41 -0.57
CA THR A 119 -6.60 -11.08 -1.87
C THR A 119 -6.83 -10.09 -2.98
N ALA A 120 -6.02 -10.17 -4.03
CA ALA A 120 -6.28 -9.48 -5.28
C ALA A 120 -6.35 -10.48 -6.42
N TRP A 121 -7.15 -10.16 -7.42
CA TRP A 121 -7.49 -10.98 -8.55
C TRP A 121 -7.12 -10.25 -9.84
N LEU A 122 -6.40 -10.95 -10.71
CA LEU A 122 -6.05 -10.49 -12.03
C LEU A 122 -7.25 -10.74 -12.96
N VAL A 123 -7.97 -9.68 -13.30
CA VAL A 123 -9.15 -9.78 -14.17
C VAL A 123 -8.78 -9.48 -15.63
N GLN A 124 -9.80 -9.30 -16.48
CA GLN A 124 -9.64 -8.92 -17.89
C GLN A 124 -8.60 -7.80 -18.08
N ASP A 125 -7.90 -7.82 -19.21
CA ASP A 125 -6.82 -6.86 -19.53
C ASP A 125 -5.70 -6.79 -18.47
N ARG A 126 -5.52 -7.86 -17.67
CA ARG A 126 -4.46 -7.99 -16.65
C ARG A 126 -4.46 -6.84 -15.65
N VAL A 127 -5.63 -6.47 -15.14
CA VAL A 127 -5.75 -5.45 -14.08
C VAL A 127 -6.07 -6.08 -12.73
N TRP A 128 -5.46 -5.57 -11.66
CA TRP A 128 -5.72 -6.06 -10.29
C TRP A 128 -7.01 -5.52 -9.71
N ARG A 129 -7.87 -6.41 -9.21
CA ARG A 129 -9.13 -6.07 -8.50
C ARG A 129 -9.23 -6.86 -7.21
N SER A 130 -10.12 -6.48 -6.31
CA SER A 130 -10.35 -7.26 -5.08
C SER A 130 -11.50 -8.27 -5.22
N ASP A 131 -12.12 -8.38 -6.39
CA ASP A 131 -13.17 -9.35 -6.71
C ASP A 131 -12.93 -10.01 -8.10
N GLU A 132 -13.30 -11.28 -8.30
CA GLU A 132 -12.95 -12.15 -9.44
C GLU A 132 -13.94 -11.91 -10.56
N TYR A 133 -15.12 -11.42 -10.18
CA TYR A 133 -16.17 -10.96 -11.04
C TYR A 133 -16.08 -9.45 -11.32
N ALA A 134 -15.09 -8.76 -10.73
CA ALA A 134 -14.84 -7.35 -11.01
C ALA A 134 -14.42 -7.13 -12.47
N ARG A 135 -14.70 -5.93 -12.97
CA ARG A 135 -14.46 -5.49 -14.34
C ARG A 135 -13.29 -4.53 -14.38
N VAL A 136 -12.76 -4.33 -15.59
CA VAL A 136 -11.70 -3.34 -15.85
C VAL A 136 -12.13 -1.93 -15.42
N ALA A 137 -13.40 -1.58 -15.56
CA ALA A 137 -13.91 -0.26 -15.18
C ALA A 137 -14.16 -0.08 -13.68
N ASP A 138 -14.05 -1.15 -12.89
CA ASP A 138 -14.27 -1.10 -11.44
C ASP A 138 -13.04 -0.55 -10.72
N PRO A 139 -13.21 0.08 -9.54
CA PRO A 139 -12.10 0.59 -8.76
C PRO A 139 -11.16 -0.52 -8.27
N THR A 140 -9.88 -0.20 -8.10
CA THR A 140 -8.93 -1.00 -7.31
C THR A 140 -9.31 -1.00 -5.84
N LEU A 141 -8.82 -1.99 -5.09
CA LEU A 141 -8.96 -2.03 -3.64
C LEU A 141 -8.47 -0.72 -2.99
N SER A 142 -9.31 -0.16 -2.13
CA SER A 142 -8.98 1.02 -1.33
C SER A 142 -8.91 0.66 0.14
N ILE A 143 -7.80 0.99 0.80
CA ILE A 143 -7.58 0.71 2.22
C ILE A 143 -7.34 2.03 2.96
N SER A 144 -8.10 2.28 4.02
CA SER A 144 -7.91 3.40 4.93
C SER A 144 -7.50 2.85 6.28
N MET A 145 -6.36 3.26 6.81
CA MET A 145 -5.91 2.86 8.16
C MET A 145 -5.84 4.10 9.05
N ASP A 146 -6.56 4.07 10.17
CA ASP A 146 -6.39 5.06 11.23
C ASP A 146 -5.57 4.44 12.38
N VAL A 147 -4.32 4.88 12.50
CA VAL A 147 -3.38 4.39 13.53
C VAL A 147 -3.62 5.00 14.91
N GLY A 148 -4.48 6.03 15.01
CA GLY A 148 -4.88 6.64 16.28
C GLY A 148 -6.05 5.91 16.93
N THR A 149 -7.01 5.48 16.11
CA THR A 149 -8.18 4.69 16.55
C THR A 149 -8.01 3.18 16.38
N PHE A 150 -6.90 2.73 15.79
CA PHE A 150 -6.60 1.31 15.53
C PHE A 150 -7.68 0.65 14.68
N THR A 151 -8.01 1.28 13.56
CA THR A 151 -9.05 0.80 12.64
C THR A 151 -8.53 0.73 11.22
N VAL A 152 -8.92 -0.31 10.50
CA VAL A 152 -8.72 -0.42 9.06
C VAL A 152 -10.07 -0.55 8.37
N THR A 153 -10.29 0.25 7.33
CA THR A 153 -11.48 0.22 6.50
C THR A 153 -11.09 -0.13 5.08
N LEU A 154 -11.71 -1.15 4.52
CA LEU A 154 -11.54 -1.56 3.13
C LEU A 154 -12.75 -1.14 2.32
N VAL A 155 -12.51 -0.75 1.08
CA VAL A 155 -13.54 -0.60 0.05
C VAL A 155 -13.10 -1.40 -1.16
N ASP A 156 -13.86 -2.44 -1.47
CA ASP A 156 -13.55 -3.39 -2.53
C ASP A 156 -13.87 -2.81 -3.93
N SER A 157 -13.62 -3.61 -4.98
CA SER A 157 -13.90 -3.25 -6.37
C SER A 157 -15.39 -3.05 -6.66
N HIS A 158 -16.30 -3.56 -5.85
CA HIS A 158 -17.74 -3.33 -5.97
C HIS A 158 -18.25 -2.14 -5.13
N GLY A 159 -17.36 -1.52 -4.33
CA GLY A 159 -17.69 -0.42 -3.43
C GLY A 159 -18.22 -0.88 -2.08
N GLU A 160 -18.20 -2.18 -1.79
CA GLU A 160 -18.55 -2.74 -0.50
C GLU A 160 -17.51 -2.35 0.55
N ARG A 161 -17.99 -2.02 1.75
CA ARG A 161 -17.14 -1.50 2.82
C ARG A 161 -17.10 -2.47 3.99
N GLU A 162 -15.89 -2.75 4.44
CA GLU A 162 -15.62 -3.52 5.65
C GLU A 162 -14.77 -2.68 6.62
N THR A 163 -14.92 -2.86 7.93
CA THR A 163 -14.07 -2.20 8.94
C THR A 163 -13.70 -3.18 10.03
N ASN A 164 -12.41 -3.23 10.33
CA ASN A 164 -11.80 -4.13 11.28
C ASN A 164 -10.86 -3.38 12.23
N GLU A 165 -10.47 -4.06 13.31
CA GLU A 165 -9.42 -3.58 14.21
C GLU A 165 -8.04 -3.70 13.52
N LEU A 166 -7.21 -2.67 13.68
CA LEU A 166 -5.83 -2.64 13.21
C LEU A 166 -4.89 -2.89 14.38
N THR A 167 -4.24 -4.05 14.40
CA THR A 167 -3.24 -4.34 15.43
C THR A 167 -1.89 -3.71 15.07
N MET A 168 -1.39 -2.83 15.94
CA MET A 168 -0.08 -2.18 15.81
C MET A 168 0.89 -2.75 16.84
N VAL A 169 2.00 -3.35 16.39
CA VAL A 169 3.03 -3.91 17.26
C VAL A 169 4.29 -3.02 17.28
N PRO A 170 4.91 -2.80 18.45
CA PRO A 170 6.20 -2.12 18.51
C PRO A 170 7.28 -2.95 17.78
N MET A 171 8.06 -2.31 16.92
CA MET A 171 9.21 -2.96 16.30
C MET A 171 10.43 -2.87 17.23
N PRO A 172 11.18 -3.97 17.41
CA PRO A 172 12.41 -3.94 18.18
C PRO A 172 13.42 -3.01 17.51
N ALA A 173 14.17 -2.23 18.29
CA ALA A 173 15.08 -1.18 17.81
C ALA A 173 16.24 -1.66 16.90
N ARG A 174 16.32 -2.96 16.58
CA ARG A 174 17.31 -3.55 15.67
C ARG A 174 16.75 -3.89 14.29
N PHE A 175 15.45 -3.72 14.07
CA PHE A 175 14.86 -3.81 12.74
C PHE A 175 14.85 -2.41 12.13
N ASP A 176 15.78 -2.19 11.21
CA ASP A 176 15.77 -1.05 10.30
C ASP A 176 15.34 -1.63 8.95
N PRO A 177 14.08 -1.46 8.52
CA PRO A 177 13.67 -1.88 7.19
C PRO A 177 14.52 -1.08 6.18
N LYS A 178 15.30 -1.79 5.37
CA LYS A 178 16.19 -1.20 4.37
C LYS A 178 15.52 -1.15 3.02
#